data_AF-H1LU99-F1
#
_entry.id   AF-H1LU99-F1
#
_cell.length_a   1.000
_cell.length_b   1.000
_cell.length_c   1.000
_cell.angle_alpha   90.00
_cell.angle_beta   90.00
_cell.angle_gamma   90.00
#
_symmetry.space_group_name_H-M   'P 1'
#
loop_
_entity.id
_entity.type
_entity.pdbx_description
1 polymer ?
#
loop_
_entity_poly.entity_id
_entity_poly.type
_entity_poly.pdbx_seq_one_letter_code
_entity_poly.pdbx_strand_id
1 'polypeptide(L)'
;YVGADGVRTDIVQEPVPPSKKYTDKFGISMSGVSRYSYNGQDLEYIVSSGPVIDRGNFYEVQDTYFMTTDSDSTDGVEVDTLFITTIYVRKNARVGLYIGDLGYEYKTAEQCYREFGGKFYKSAYSQNGVLGVHGHDELEIDEDGYFTKINDTWFHVG
;
A
#
# COMPACT_ATOMS: atom_id res chain seq x y z
N TYR A 1 10.75 -26.16 -18.84
CA TYR A 1 11.49 -25.72 -20.04
C TYR A 1 12.92 -25.43 -19.62
N VAL A 2 13.92 -26.03 -20.27
CA VAL A 2 15.35 -25.83 -20.00
C VAL A 2 15.91 -25.03 -21.18
N GLY A 3 16.41 -23.82 -20.93
CA GLY A 3 17.15 -23.01 -21.90
C GLY A 3 18.56 -23.57 -22.09
N ALA A 4 19.14 -23.34 -23.28
CA ALA A 4 20.32 -24.00 -23.83
C ALA A 4 21.67 -23.70 -23.11
N ASP A 5 21.67 -23.14 -21.90
CA ASP A 5 22.84 -22.46 -21.35
C ASP A 5 23.26 -23.01 -19.96
N GLY A 6 22.63 -24.09 -19.49
CA GLY A 6 23.09 -24.84 -18.30
C GLY A 6 23.03 -24.10 -16.96
N VAL A 7 22.61 -22.84 -16.93
CA VAL A 7 22.30 -22.12 -15.69
C VAL A 7 20.89 -22.51 -15.28
N ARG A 8 20.77 -23.39 -14.27
CA ARG A 8 19.55 -23.50 -13.49
C ARG A 8 19.32 -22.13 -12.84
N THR A 9 18.48 -21.31 -13.45
CA THR A 9 17.80 -20.25 -12.73
C THR A 9 16.84 -20.99 -11.80
N ASP A 10 17.29 -21.24 -10.57
CA ASP A 10 16.36 -21.65 -9.52
C ASP A 10 15.30 -20.55 -9.45
N ILE A 11 14.09 -20.88 -9.89
CA ILE A 11 12.93 -20.01 -9.71
C ILE A 11 12.65 -20.07 -8.21
N VAL A 12 13.33 -19.21 -7.45
CA VAL A 12 13.09 -19.04 -6.02
C VAL A 12 11.69 -18.45 -5.91
N GLN A 13 10.72 -19.30 -5.61
CA GLN A 13 9.37 -18.85 -5.33
C GLN A 13 9.40 -18.08 -4.01
N GLU A 14 9.00 -16.82 -4.04
CA GLU A 14 8.89 -16.03 -2.81
C GLU A 14 7.78 -16.62 -1.93
N PRO A 15 7.97 -16.64 -0.60
CA PRO A 15 6.97 -17.21 0.29
C PRO A 15 5.67 -16.40 0.21
N VAL A 16 4.54 -17.07 0.38
CA VAL A 16 3.25 -16.38 0.56
C VAL A 16 3.31 -15.59 1.88
N PRO A 17 3.11 -14.26 1.84
CA PRO A 17 3.20 -13.41 3.00
C PRO A 17 2.01 -13.64 3.94
N PRO A 18 2.18 -13.41 5.25
CA PRO A 18 1.08 -13.42 6.21
C PRO A 18 -0.08 -12.48 5.86
N SER A 19 0.13 -11.51 4.96
CA SER A 19 -0.94 -10.63 4.48
C SER A 19 -2.02 -11.32 3.69
N LYS A 20 -1.71 -12.44 3.04
CA LYS A 20 -2.66 -13.19 2.20
C LYS A 20 -3.99 -13.47 2.91
N LYS A 21 -3.93 -13.76 4.22
CA LYS A 21 -5.09 -14.04 5.08
C LYS A 21 -6.16 -12.93 5.08
N TYR A 22 -5.77 -11.68 4.85
CA TYR A 22 -6.67 -10.54 4.82
C TYR A 22 -6.79 -9.94 3.42
N THR A 23 -5.75 -10.02 2.57
CA THR A 23 -5.83 -9.50 1.21
C THR A 23 -6.82 -10.29 0.35
N ASP A 24 -7.01 -11.58 0.64
CA ASP A 24 -8.04 -12.41 -0.02
C ASP A 24 -9.48 -11.96 0.25
N LYS A 25 -9.68 -11.11 1.24
CA LYS A 25 -10.98 -10.55 1.60
C LYS A 25 -11.21 -9.17 1.00
N PHE A 26 -10.23 -8.63 0.26
CA PHE A 26 -10.43 -7.38 -0.45
C PHE A 26 -11.33 -7.59 -1.66
N GLY A 27 -12.26 -6.67 -1.83
CA GLY A 27 -13.08 -6.53 -3.03
C GLY A 27 -12.92 -5.14 -3.63
N ILE A 28 -13.50 -4.95 -4.80
CA ILE A 28 -13.69 -3.62 -5.38
C ILE A 28 -15.18 -3.30 -5.26
N SER A 29 -15.52 -2.22 -4.54
CA SER A 29 -16.86 -1.67 -4.58
C SER A 29 -16.97 -0.70 -5.76
N MET A 30 -18.11 -0.74 -6.46
CA MET A 30 -18.36 0.06 -7.67
C MET A 30 -19.33 1.22 -7.42
N SER A 31 -19.40 1.71 -6.18
CA SER A 31 -20.31 2.79 -5.76
C SER A 31 -19.87 4.15 -6.32
N GLY A 32 -19.97 4.33 -7.65
CA GLY A 32 -19.65 5.58 -8.36
C GLY A 32 -18.15 5.90 -8.51
N VAL A 33 -17.30 5.36 -7.63
CA VAL A 33 -15.83 5.39 -7.69
C VAL A 33 -15.33 4.00 -7.32
N SER A 34 -14.39 3.43 -8.07
CA SER A 34 -13.76 2.16 -7.70
C SER A 34 -13.01 2.33 -6.38
N ARG A 35 -13.51 1.71 -5.32
CA ARG A 35 -12.89 1.71 -3.99
C ARG A 35 -12.53 0.30 -3.57
N TYR A 36 -11.40 0.15 -2.90
CA TYR A 36 -11.13 -1.09 -2.20
C TYR A 36 -12.09 -1.25 -1.04
N SER A 37 -12.62 -2.45 -0.84
CA SER A 37 -13.45 -2.79 0.32
C SER A 37 -12.89 -4.00 1.04
N TYR A 38 -13.08 -4.07 2.35
CA TYR A 38 -12.73 -5.22 3.19
C TYR A 38 -13.99 -5.74 3.89
N ASN A 39 -14.34 -7.00 3.67
CA ASN A 39 -15.59 -7.60 4.19
C ASN A 39 -16.85 -6.76 3.87
N GLY A 40 -16.88 -6.12 2.70
CA GLY A 40 -18.01 -5.30 2.26
C GLY A 40 -18.05 -3.88 2.82
N GLN A 41 -17.02 -3.45 3.57
CA GLN A 41 -16.88 -2.06 4.02
C GLN A 41 -15.84 -1.35 3.16
N ASP A 42 -16.19 -0.18 2.62
CA ASP A 42 -15.28 0.62 1.80
C ASP A 42 -14.11 1.12 2.64
N LEU A 43 -12.89 0.97 2.13
CA LEU A 43 -11.72 1.57 2.73
C LEU A 43 -11.68 3.05 2.39
N GLU A 44 -11.46 3.87 3.41
CA GLU A 44 -11.22 5.30 3.27
C GLU A 44 -9.71 5.57 3.24
N TYR A 45 -8.96 5.07 4.24
CA TYR A 45 -7.51 5.23 4.33
C TYR A 45 -6.77 3.94 4.70
N ILE A 46 -5.54 3.83 4.22
CA ILE A 46 -4.56 2.85 4.66
C ILE A 46 -3.31 3.62 5.08
N VAL A 47 -3.02 3.64 6.38
CA VAL A 47 -1.93 4.47 6.94
C VAL A 47 -1.04 3.66 7.87
N SER A 48 0.26 3.96 7.88
CA SER A 48 1.20 3.36 8.82
C SER A 48 2.18 4.41 9.34
N SER A 49 2.44 4.33 10.65
CA SER A 49 3.52 5.03 11.36
C SER A 49 4.55 4.07 11.94
N GLY A 50 4.36 2.76 11.72
CA GLY A 50 5.24 1.72 12.23
C GLY A 50 6.56 1.61 11.46
N PRO A 51 7.49 0.77 11.94
CA PRO A 51 8.76 0.53 11.26
C PRO A 51 8.55 -0.13 9.89
N VAL A 52 9.44 0.24 8.96
CA VAL A 52 9.61 -0.43 7.66
C VAL A 52 10.88 -1.27 7.70
N ILE A 53 10.75 -2.58 7.51
CA ILE A 53 11.86 -3.54 7.57
C ILE A 53 12.13 -4.09 6.17
N ASP A 54 13.35 -3.90 5.66
CA ASP A 54 13.81 -4.54 4.43
C ASP A 54 14.04 -6.05 4.67
N ARG A 55 13.32 -6.90 3.93
CA ARG A 55 13.42 -8.37 4.00
C ARG A 55 14.15 -8.97 2.80
N GLY A 56 14.87 -8.17 2.02
CA GLY A 56 15.59 -8.60 0.82
C GLY A 56 14.80 -8.29 -0.46
N ASN A 57 13.67 -8.97 -0.67
CA ASN A 57 12.87 -8.83 -1.90
C ASN A 57 11.61 -7.96 -1.73
N PHE A 58 11.20 -7.74 -0.48
CA PHE A 58 10.04 -6.93 -0.13
C PHE A 58 10.30 -6.16 1.18
N TYR A 59 9.42 -5.22 1.47
CA TYR A 59 9.37 -4.50 2.73
C TYR A 59 8.24 -5.04 3.61
N GLU A 60 8.51 -5.18 4.89
CA GLU A 60 7.50 -5.39 5.93
C GLU A 60 7.17 -4.05 6.57
N VAL A 61 5.91 -3.63 6.49
CA VAL A 61 5.43 -2.35 7.03
C VAL A 61 4.47 -2.65 8.17
N GLN A 62 4.89 -2.37 9.40
CA GLN A 62 4.14 -2.70 10.61
C GLN A 62 3.14 -1.61 10.98
N ASP A 63 2.26 -1.88 11.94
CA ASP A 63 1.26 -0.94 12.47
C ASP A 63 0.50 -0.20 11.37
N THR A 64 0.01 -0.95 10.38
CA THR A 64 -0.78 -0.41 9.27
C THR A 64 -2.26 -0.52 9.60
N TYR A 65 -2.92 0.63 9.65
CA TYR A 65 -4.32 0.82 9.95
C TYR A 65 -5.11 0.83 8.64
N PHE A 66 -6.14 -0.01 8.58
CA PHE A 66 -7.14 0.00 7.52
C PHE A 66 -8.41 0.65 8.07
N MET A 67 -8.80 1.78 7.50
CA MET A 67 -9.85 2.63 8.02
C MET A 67 -11.03 2.73 7.05
N THR A 68 -12.23 2.91 7.58
CA THR A 68 -13.47 3.18 6.83
C THR A 68 -14.08 4.49 7.29
N THR A 69 -14.99 5.08 6.52
CA THR A 69 -15.78 6.24 6.96
C THR A 69 -16.79 5.79 8.02
N ASP A 70 -16.86 6.52 9.13
CA ASP A 70 -17.92 6.33 10.12
C ASP A 70 -19.26 6.75 9.50
N SER A 71 -20.16 5.79 9.36
CA SER A 71 -21.49 5.99 8.78
C SER A 71 -22.42 6.82 9.65
N ASP A 72 -22.11 7.03 10.93
CA ASP A 72 -22.96 7.74 11.90
C ASP A 72 -22.54 9.21 12.10
N SER A 73 -21.45 9.65 11.47
CA SER A 73 -20.96 11.03 11.63
C SER A 73 -21.84 12.05 10.88
N THR A 74 -22.20 13.13 11.59
CA THR A 74 -23.05 14.22 11.09
C THR A 74 -22.29 15.52 10.80
N ASP A 75 -21.01 15.59 11.18
CA ASP A 75 -20.13 16.75 10.99
C ASP A 75 -18.69 16.28 10.67
N GLY A 76 -18.33 16.25 9.38
CA GLY A 76 -16.98 15.88 8.90
C GLY A 76 -16.84 14.42 8.47
N VAL A 77 -15.63 14.05 8.01
CA VAL A 77 -15.29 12.63 7.73
C VAL A 77 -14.64 12.06 8.99
N GLU A 78 -15.45 11.54 9.90
CA GLU A 78 -14.92 10.67 10.95
C GLU A 78 -14.58 9.31 10.34
N VAL A 79 -13.47 8.70 10.78
CA VAL A 79 -13.00 7.41 10.28
C VAL A 79 -12.82 6.42 11.42
N ASP A 80 -13.26 5.18 11.17
CA ASP A 80 -13.12 4.06 12.09
C ASP A 80 -12.01 3.11 11.63
N THR A 81 -11.25 2.57 12.59
CA THR A 81 -10.27 1.53 12.30
C THR A 81 -10.96 0.17 12.20
N LEU A 82 -10.93 -0.45 11.01
CA LEU A 82 -11.44 -1.80 10.80
C LEU A 82 -10.53 -2.84 11.45
N PHE A 83 -9.23 -2.71 11.21
CA PHE A 83 -8.19 -3.57 11.79
C PHE A 83 -6.81 -2.94 11.60
N ILE A 84 -5.85 -3.45 12.38
CA ILE A 84 -4.44 -3.09 12.32
C ILE A 84 -3.64 -4.35 11.99
N THR A 85 -2.70 -4.26 11.06
CA THR A 85 -1.86 -5.39 10.67
C THR A 85 -0.52 -4.93 10.09
N THR A 86 0.36 -5.89 9.82
CA THR A 86 1.52 -5.74 8.96
C THR A 86 1.14 -5.94 7.50
N ILE A 87 1.62 -5.09 6.60
CA ILE A 87 1.54 -5.27 5.15
C ILE A 87 2.92 -5.58 4.56
N TYR A 88 2.93 -6.14 3.34
CA TYR A 88 4.15 -6.49 2.63
C TYR A 88 4.16 -5.84 1.25
N VAL A 89 5.19 -5.04 0.96
CA VAL A 89 5.29 -4.24 -0.27
C VAL A 89 6.44 -4.77 -1.10
N ARG A 90 6.19 -5.17 -2.36
CA ARG A 90 7.30 -5.59 -3.25
C ARG A 90 8.27 -4.44 -3.45
N LYS A 91 9.57 -4.71 -3.58
CA LYS A 91 10.56 -3.65 -3.85
C LYS A 91 10.32 -2.90 -5.15
N ASN A 92 9.81 -3.61 -6.16
CA ASN A 92 9.43 -3.05 -7.46
C ASN A 92 8.00 -2.50 -7.49
N ALA A 93 7.29 -2.44 -6.35
CA ALA A 93 5.96 -1.85 -6.29
C ALA A 93 6.00 -0.40 -6.78
N ARG A 94 5.02 -0.01 -7.57
CA ARG A 94 4.88 1.33 -8.12
C ARG A 94 4.32 2.27 -7.06
N VAL A 95 5.13 3.24 -6.64
CA VAL A 95 4.72 4.30 -5.72
C VAL A 95 4.37 5.54 -6.53
N GLY A 96 3.11 5.96 -6.49
CA GLY A 96 2.68 7.25 -7.02
C GLY A 96 2.93 8.35 -5.99
N LEU A 97 3.84 9.26 -6.31
CA LEU A 97 4.15 10.45 -5.51
C LEU A 97 3.38 11.63 -6.07
N TYR A 98 2.43 12.12 -5.31
CA TYR A 98 1.53 13.21 -5.69
C TYR A 98 2.32 14.52 -5.88
N ILE A 99 2.08 15.17 -7.00
CA ILE A 99 2.74 16.43 -7.41
C ILE A 99 1.72 17.54 -7.72
N GLY A 100 0.54 17.49 -7.09
CA GLY A 100 -0.54 18.45 -7.30
C GLY A 100 -1.35 18.17 -8.57
N ASP A 101 -1.81 19.22 -9.24
CA ASP A 101 -2.59 19.14 -10.49
C ASP A 101 -1.87 18.44 -11.65
N LEU A 102 -0.54 18.25 -11.53
CA LEU A 102 0.27 17.50 -12.50
C LEU A 102 0.13 15.97 -12.35
N GLY A 103 -0.57 15.49 -11.33
CA GLY A 103 -0.83 14.08 -11.07
C GLY A 103 0.25 13.43 -10.20
N TYR A 104 0.89 12.37 -10.71
CA TYR A 104 1.85 11.56 -9.98
C TYR A 104 3.19 11.44 -10.70
N GLU A 105 4.29 11.61 -9.95
CA GLU A 105 5.61 11.07 -10.30
C GLU A 105 5.66 9.62 -9.82
N TYR A 106 6.20 8.69 -10.62
CA TYR A 106 6.28 7.28 -10.24
C TYR A 106 7.71 6.84 -9.94
N LYS A 107 7.88 6.16 -8.80
CA LYS A 107 9.12 5.50 -8.39
C LYS A 107 8.82 4.09 -7.92
N THR A 108 9.84 3.25 -7.81
CA THR A 108 9.69 1.97 -7.12
C THR A 108 9.70 2.17 -5.60
N ALA A 109 9.10 1.25 -4.84
CA ALA A 109 9.17 1.26 -3.39
C ALA A 109 10.63 1.28 -2.89
N GLU A 110 11.55 0.57 -3.58
CA GLU A 110 12.97 0.62 -3.25
C GLU A 110 13.61 2.00 -3.46
N GLN A 111 13.26 2.70 -4.54
CA GLN A 111 13.73 4.07 -4.77
C GLN A 111 13.22 5.00 -3.67
N CYS A 112 11.92 4.93 -3.35
CA CYS A 112 11.32 5.72 -2.27
C CYS A 112 11.97 5.43 -0.91
N TYR A 113 12.14 4.16 -0.55
CA TYR A 113 12.76 3.75 0.71
C TYR A 113 14.17 4.35 0.87
N ARG A 114 14.99 4.31 -0.19
CA ARG A 114 16.36 4.85 -0.17
C ARG A 114 16.38 6.37 -0.15
N GLU A 115 15.56 7.03 -0.97
CA GLU A 115 15.56 8.48 -1.14
C GLU A 115 14.87 9.22 0.02
N PHE A 116 13.84 8.61 0.63
CA PHE A 116 12.98 9.26 1.62
C PHE A 116 13.14 8.68 3.03
N GLY A 117 14.27 8.00 3.30
CA GLY A 117 14.62 7.56 4.65
C GLY A 117 13.67 6.51 5.22
N GLY A 118 13.31 5.52 4.40
CA GLY A 118 12.43 4.42 4.80
C GLY A 118 10.93 4.68 4.59
N LYS A 119 10.57 5.71 3.83
CA LYS A 119 9.18 6.14 3.61
C LYS A 119 8.73 5.90 2.17
N PHE A 120 7.42 5.72 1.99
CA PHE A 120 6.77 5.55 0.69
C PHE A 120 5.93 6.76 0.26
N TYR A 121 6.34 7.96 0.70
CA TYR A 121 5.75 9.23 0.30
C TYR A 121 6.83 10.29 0.19
N LYS A 122 6.49 11.39 -0.48
CA LYS A 122 7.34 12.57 -0.62
C LYS A 122 6.59 13.77 -0.08
N SER A 123 6.94 14.25 1.11
CA SER A 123 6.39 15.50 1.65
C SER A 123 7.48 16.42 2.15
N ALA A 124 7.29 17.73 1.95
CA ALA A 124 8.11 18.77 2.56
C ALA A 124 7.82 18.92 4.07
N TYR A 125 6.68 18.38 4.54
CA TYR A 125 6.29 18.41 5.94
C TYR A 125 6.64 17.08 6.60
N SER A 126 7.22 17.16 7.79
CA SER A 126 7.47 15.98 8.61
C SER A 126 6.14 15.46 9.13
N GLN A 127 5.62 14.42 8.50
CA GLN A 127 4.49 13.65 9.03
C GLN A 127 4.98 12.41 9.77
N ASN A 128 4.24 12.00 10.81
CA ASN A 128 4.57 10.85 11.67
C ASN A 128 4.27 9.48 11.01
N GLY A 129 4.17 9.43 9.67
CA GLY A 129 3.90 8.22 8.90
C GLY A 129 5.09 7.74 8.07
N VAL A 130 4.96 6.52 7.56
CA VAL A 130 5.82 5.90 6.53
C VAL A 130 5.02 5.56 5.26
N LEU A 131 3.70 5.42 5.36
CA LEU A 131 2.78 5.10 4.28
C LEU A 131 1.39 5.70 4.57
N GLY A 132 0.70 6.13 3.53
CA GLY A 132 -0.62 6.75 3.61
C GLY A 132 -1.24 6.78 2.22
N VAL A 133 -2.34 6.07 2.05
CA VAL A 133 -3.01 5.83 0.77
C VAL A 133 -4.51 6.03 0.96
N HIS A 134 -5.20 6.65 -0.01
CA HIS A 134 -6.67 6.62 -0.01
C HIS A 134 -7.19 5.30 -0.59
N GLY A 135 -8.28 4.79 -0.06
CA GLY A 135 -8.91 3.57 -0.57
C GLY A 135 -9.46 3.67 -2.00
N HIS A 136 -9.48 4.88 -2.58
CA HIS A 136 -9.81 5.13 -3.99
C HIS A 136 -8.57 5.31 -4.91
N ASP A 137 -7.35 5.31 -4.38
CA ASP A 137 -6.14 5.68 -5.13
C ASP A 137 -5.44 4.52 -5.85
N GLU A 138 -6.16 3.85 -6.75
CA GLU A 138 -5.61 2.81 -7.65
C GLU A 138 -4.57 1.87 -6.98
N LEU A 139 -4.88 1.39 -5.78
CA LEU A 139 -4.10 0.39 -5.06
C LEU A 139 -4.03 -0.91 -5.90
N GLU A 140 -2.93 -1.65 -5.83
CA GLU A 140 -2.84 -2.99 -6.46
C GLU A 140 -2.12 -3.96 -5.53
N ILE A 141 -2.62 -5.19 -5.50
CA ILE A 141 -2.10 -6.31 -4.69
C ILE A 141 -1.98 -7.52 -5.61
N ASP A 142 -0.84 -8.19 -5.59
CA ASP A 142 -0.60 -9.38 -6.39
C ASP A 142 -1.30 -10.64 -5.83
N GLU A 143 -1.23 -11.73 -6.59
CA GLU A 143 -1.89 -13.00 -6.22
C GLU A 143 -1.36 -13.61 -4.93
N ASP A 144 -0.13 -13.27 -4.50
CA ASP A 144 0.45 -13.75 -3.25
C ASP A 144 0.03 -12.87 -2.06
N GLY A 145 -0.51 -11.68 -2.30
CA GLY A 145 -0.93 -10.74 -1.25
C GLY A 145 0.12 -9.67 -0.93
N TYR A 146 1.09 -9.42 -1.82
CA TYR A 146 1.98 -8.27 -1.72
C TYR A 146 1.39 -7.05 -2.43
N PHE A 147 1.59 -5.90 -1.83
CA PHE A 147 1.24 -4.61 -2.43
C PHE A 147 2.21 -4.32 -3.56
N THR A 148 1.67 -4.08 -4.76
CA THR A 148 2.42 -3.79 -6.00
C THR A 148 2.19 -2.37 -6.51
N LYS A 149 1.18 -1.66 -5.98
CA LYS A 149 0.98 -0.24 -6.24
C LYS A 149 0.37 0.46 -5.03
N ILE A 150 0.94 1.61 -4.66
CA ILE A 150 0.49 2.49 -3.58
C ILE A 150 0.69 3.94 -4.02
N ASN A 151 -0.26 4.84 -3.73
CA ASN A 151 -0.13 6.27 -4.04
C ASN A 151 -0.18 7.08 -2.74
N ASP A 152 0.63 8.12 -2.62
CA ASP A 152 0.86 8.84 -1.35
C ASP A 152 -0.10 10.01 -1.08
N THR A 153 -1.23 10.08 -1.78
CA THR A 153 -2.13 11.24 -1.80
C THR A 153 -2.63 11.66 -0.42
N TRP A 154 -2.72 10.73 0.54
CA TRP A 154 -3.09 11.01 1.94
C TRP A 154 -2.24 12.11 2.58
N PHE A 155 -0.96 12.21 2.21
CA PHE A 155 -0.06 13.21 2.76
C PHE A 155 -0.24 14.62 2.16
N HIS A 156 -1.13 14.77 1.18
CA HIS A 156 -1.25 15.97 0.33
C HIS A 156 -2.67 16.54 0.22
N VAL A 157 -3.67 15.84 0.75
CA VAL A 157 -5.03 16.39 0.91
C VAL A 157 -5.11 17.09 2.26
N GLY A 158 -5.50 18.36 2.23
CA GLY A 158 -5.81 19.19 3.38
C GLY A 158 -7.07 20.00 3.11
#